data_AF-A0A8H2VEF0-F1
#
_entry.id   AF-A0A8H2VEF0-F1
#
_cell.length_a   1.000
_cell.length_b   1.000
_cell.length_c   1.000
_cell.angle_alpha   90.00
_cell.angle_beta   90.00
_cell.angle_gamma   90.00
#
_symmetry.space_group_name_H-M   'P 1'
#
loop_
_entity.id
_entity.type
_entity.pdbx_description
1 polymer ?
#
loop_
_entity_poly.entity_id
_entity_poly.type
_entity_poly.pdbx_seq_one_letter_code
_entity_poly.pdbx_strand_id
1 'polypeptide(L)'
;MFRFNILKGISRRCESTISFGKKDATGTILSNVIKPSALGSKRTDRKSNEKNEIVKKYVLHCNFTKNNTHFTYCAVMEDLNFLQNNAQLSYNDKLLYYMKLPSKVRLKLSTGCLGFRKAARGEYEAGFQTANKIFQMIQEKNVLNKDIEIVMKDFGKGRAAFIAALNGKEGTAIRKYVKSVSDATPLKFGGVRSPRIRRL
;
A
#
# COMPACT_ATOMS: atom_id res chain seq x y z
N MET A 1 23.32 19.24 -53.28
CA MET A 1 24.07 18.26 -54.11
C MET A 1 23.99 16.92 -53.41
N PHE A 2 23.44 15.80 -53.89
CA PHE A 2 22.83 15.38 -55.14
C PHE A 2 21.72 14.37 -54.77
N ARG A 3 20.62 14.38 -55.53
CA ARG A 3 19.61 13.31 -55.59
C ARG A 3 20.23 12.05 -56.22
N PHE A 4 19.70 10.85 -55.94
CA PHE A 4 19.15 9.95 -56.97
C PHE A 4 18.40 8.75 -56.35
N ASN A 5 17.12 8.64 -56.72
CA ASN A 5 16.29 7.42 -56.71
C ASN A 5 16.66 6.53 -57.92
N ILE A 6 16.44 5.22 -57.85
CA ILE A 6 15.95 4.31 -58.94
C ILE A 6 15.69 2.94 -58.26
N LEU A 7 14.45 2.50 -58.00
CA LEU A 7 13.46 1.79 -58.85
C LEU A 7 13.84 0.39 -59.39
N LYS A 8 13.00 -0.58 -58.97
CA LYS A 8 12.51 -1.82 -59.64
C LYS A 8 13.47 -2.98 -59.95
N GLY A 9 13.10 -4.16 -59.43
CA GLY A 9 13.48 -5.47 -59.96
C GLY A 9 12.43 -6.53 -59.62
N ILE A 10 11.52 -6.78 -60.57
CA ILE A 10 10.60 -7.91 -60.59
C ILE A 10 11.39 -9.17 -60.96
N SER A 11 11.25 -10.26 -60.20
CA SER A 11 11.42 -11.60 -60.76
C SER A 11 10.53 -12.59 -60.02
N ARG A 12 9.45 -13.00 -60.69
CA ARG A 12 8.79 -14.27 -60.44
C ARG A 12 9.72 -15.36 -60.97
N ARG A 13 10.12 -16.30 -60.13
CA ARG A 13 10.44 -17.65 -60.59
C ARG A 13 9.71 -18.65 -59.70
N CYS A 14 8.72 -19.29 -60.31
CA CYS A 14 8.20 -20.57 -59.86
C CYS A 14 9.35 -21.57 -59.91
N GLU A 15 9.68 -22.18 -58.77
CA GLU A 15 10.34 -23.47 -58.75
C GLU A 15 9.38 -24.45 -58.08
N SER A 16 8.86 -25.34 -58.90
CA SER A 16 8.04 -26.47 -58.54
C SER A 16 8.89 -27.53 -57.84
N THR A 17 8.85 -27.60 -56.52
CA THR A 17 9.21 -28.83 -55.81
C THR A 17 7.98 -29.71 -55.68
N ILE A 18 7.89 -30.67 -56.60
CA ILE A 18 7.00 -31.83 -56.53
C ILE A 18 7.33 -32.58 -55.24
N SER A 19 6.43 -32.56 -54.26
CA SER A 19 6.53 -33.40 -53.07
C SER A 19 5.67 -34.64 -53.28
N PHE A 20 6.34 -35.76 -53.54
CA PHE A 20 5.73 -37.09 -53.45
C PHE A 20 5.54 -37.42 -51.97
N GLY A 21 4.30 -37.30 -51.48
CA GLY A 21 3.90 -37.78 -50.16
C GLY A 21 2.48 -38.29 -50.23
N LYS A 22 2.27 -39.58 -49.98
CA LYS A 22 0.93 -40.17 -49.80
C LYS A 22 0.21 -39.41 -48.68
N LYS A 23 -1.04 -39.01 -48.93
CA LYS A 23 -1.94 -38.41 -47.94
C LYS A 23 -2.88 -39.50 -47.40
N ASP A 24 -2.97 -39.62 -46.09
CA ASP A 24 -4.03 -40.39 -45.43
C ASP A 24 -5.27 -39.52 -45.23
N ALA A 25 -6.44 -40.15 -45.10
CA ALA A 25 -7.78 -39.53 -45.15
C ALA A 25 -8.10 -38.52 -44.02
N THR A 26 -7.16 -38.23 -43.11
CA THR A 26 -7.30 -37.24 -42.02
C THR A 26 -6.29 -36.09 -42.08
N GLY A 27 -5.52 -35.98 -43.17
CA GLY A 27 -4.83 -34.72 -43.52
C GLY A 27 -3.77 -34.20 -42.55
N THR A 28 -3.10 -35.06 -41.78
CA THR A 28 -2.00 -34.63 -40.90
C THR A 28 -0.64 -35.13 -41.44
N ILE A 29 0.32 -34.21 -41.60
CA ILE A 29 1.69 -34.52 -42.03
C ILE A 29 2.49 -34.97 -40.79
N LEU A 30 2.86 -36.25 -40.73
CA LEU A 30 3.81 -36.78 -39.74
C LEU A 30 5.23 -36.36 -40.13
N SER A 31 5.68 -35.22 -39.61
CA SER A 31 7.09 -34.82 -39.68
C SER A 31 7.61 -34.47 -38.29
N ASN A 32 8.65 -35.17 -37.85
CA ASN A 32 9.34 -34.97 -36.56
C ASN A 32 10.28 -33.74 -36.55
N VAL A 33 10.21 -32.86 -37.56
CA VAL A 33 11.09 -31.69 -37.67
C VAL A 33 10.27 -30.43 -37.42
N ILE A 34 10.20 -30.03 -36.16
CA ILE A 34 9.60 -28.76 -35.73
C ILE A 34 10.59 -27.64 -36.08
N LYS A 35 10.22 -26.72 -36.99
CA LYS A 35 10.97 -25.47 -37.20
C LYS A 35 10.86 -24.61 -35.93
N PRO A 36 11.95 -24.03 -35.39
CA PRO A 36 11.92 -23.27 -34.13
C PRO A 36 11.05 -22.00 -34.19
N SER A 37 10.62 -21.59 -35.38
CA SER A 37 9.67 -20.48 -35.56
C SER A 37 8.19 -20.88 -35.44
N ALA A 38 7.86 -22.18 -35.50
CA ALA A 38 6.49 -22.70 -35.39
C ALA A 38 6.12 -23.09 -33.95
N LEU A 39 7.11 -23.18 -33.06
CA LEU A 39 6.88 -23.06 -31.63
C LEU A 39 6.65 -21.58 -31.32
N GLY A 40 5.54 -21.05 -31.83
CA GLY A 40 4.97 -19.82 -31.31
C GLY A 40 4.82 -20.06 -29.82
N SER A 41 5.77 -19.53 -29.05
CA SER A 41 5.58 -19.33 -27.63
C SER A 41 4.21 -18.68 -27.56
N LYS A 42 3.20 -19.42 -27.10
CA LYS A 42 2.15 -18.78 -26.33
C LYS A 42 2.94 -18.14 -25.19
N ARG A 43 3.43 -16.94 -25.45
CA ARG A 43 3.55 -15.91 -24.44
C ARG A 43 2.13 -15.84 -23.95
N THR A 44 1.79 -16.70 -22.99
CA THR A 44 0.81 -16.33 -21.99
C THR A 44 1.36 -14.99 -21.57
N ASP A 45 0.72 -13.90 -22.01
CA ASP A 45 1.01 -12.58 -21.52
C ASP A 45 0.91 -12.75 -20.01
N ARG A 46 2.06 -12.92 -19.35
CA ARG A 46 2.16 -12.94 -17.92
C ARG A 46 1.82 -11.52 -17.59
N LYS A 47 0.52 -11.21 -17.46
CA LYS A 47 0.05 -9.95 -16.92
C LYS A 47 0.88 -9.78 -15.67
N SER A 48 1.79 -8.80 -15.69
CA SER A 48 2.58 -8.50 -14.51
C SER A 48 1.55 -8.33 -13.39
N ASN A 49 1.71 -9.09 -12.33
CA ASN A 49 0.75 -9.15 -11.23
C ASN A 49 0.90 -7.87 -10.38
N GLU A 50 0.88 -6.72 -11.05
CA GLU A 50 1.09 -5.41 -10.48
C GLU A 50 -0.18 -5.02 -9.73
N LYS A 51 0.02 -4.68 -8.46
CA LYS A 51 -1.04 -4.24 -7.58
C LYS A 51 -1.38 -2.81 -7.95
N ASN A 52 -2.58 -2.62 -8.49
CA ASN A 52 -3.15 -1.30 -8.69
C ASN A 52 -3.80 -0.85 -7.37
N GLU A 53 -3.01 -0.22 -6.50
CA GLU A 53 -3.41 0.13 -5.14
C GLU A 53 -4.03 1.53 -5.06
N ILE A 54 -5.18 1.64 -4.42
CA ILE A 54 -5.88 2.90 -4.14
C ILE A 54 -5.96 3.15 -2.64
N VAL A 55 -5.80 4.41 -2.24
CA VAL A 55 -6.02 4.83 -0.85
C VAL A 55 -7.50 4.90 -0.53
N LYS A 56 -7.95 4.05 0.39
CA LYS A 56 -9.35 4.06 0.84
C LYS A 56 -9.59 5.10 1.93
N LYS A 57 -8.76 5.06 2.97
CA LYS A 57 -8.78 5.97 4.12
C LYS A 57 -7.40 6.05 4.76
N TYR A 58 -7.22 7.03 5.64
CA TYR A 58 -6.05 7.13 6.49
C TYR A 58 -6.40 6.80 7.93
N VAL A 59 -5.42 6.25 8.65
CA VAL A 59 -5.52 5.96 10.07
C VAL A 59 -4.35 6.62 10.78
N LEU A 60 -4.64 7.54 11.69
CA LEU A 60 -3.67 8.18 12.56
C LEU A 60 -3.66 7.43 13.90
N HIS A 61 -2.65 6.60 14.10
CA HIS A 61 -2.41 5.93 15.38
C HIS A 61 -1.65 6.86 16.32
N CYS A 62 -2.26 7.16 17.47
CA CYS A 62 -1.70 7.97 18.53
C CYS A 62 -1.51 7.11 19.78
N ASN A 63 -0.25 6.85 20.16
CA ASN A 63 0.10 6.07 21.34
C ASN A 63 0.75 6.97 22.40
N PHE A 64 0.08 7.12 23.54
CA PHE A 64 0.43 8.05 24.61
C PHE A 64 0.89 7.29 25.85
N THR A 65 2.15 6.85 25.83
CA THR A 65 2.75 6.22 27.01
C THR A 65 3.08 7.26 28.09
N LYS A 66 3.36 6.81 29.32
CA LYS A 66 3.76 7.71 30.43
C LYS A 66 4.97 8.59 30.10
N ASN A 67 5.94 8.06 29.34
CA ASN A 67 7.25 8.70 29.16
C ASN A 67 7.47 9.29 27.76
N ASN A 68 6.56 9.03 26.82
CA ASN A 68 6.71 9.41 25.42
C ASN A 68 5.38 9.34 24.67
N THR A 69 5.27 10.07 23.57
CA THR A 69 4.18 9.94 22.60
C THR A 69 4.71 9.47 21.26
N HIS A 70 3.93 8.62 20.60
CA HIS A 70 4.22 8.12 19.26
C HIS A 70 3.00 8.34 18.38
N PHE A 71 3.25 8.81 17.18
CA PHE A 71 2.25 8.99 16.18
C PHE A 71 2.67 8.29 14.90
N THR A 72 1.75 7.54 14.32
CA THR A 72 1.98 6.83 13.06
C THR A 72 0.78 7.09 12.15
N TYR A 73 1.04 7.71 11.02
CA TYR A 73 0.05 7.96 9.99
C TYR A 73 0.16 6.88 8.92
N CYS A 74 -0.90 6.09 8.79
CA CYS A 74 -0.99 4.95 7.89
C CYS A 74 -2.03 5.20 6.82
N ALA A 75 -1.75 4.77 5.60
CA ALA A 75 -2.72 4.73 4.51
C ALA A 75 -3.27 3.31 4.37
N VAL A 76 -4.58 3.13 4.46
CA VAL A 76 -5.26 1.86 4.21
C VAL A 76 -5.47 1.74 2.71
N MET A 77 -4.87 0.71 2.12
CA MET A 77 -4.78 0.50 0.68
C MET A 77 -5.76 -0.60 0.25
N GLU A 78 -6.39 -0.44 -0.90
CA GLU A 78 -7.23 -1.42 -1.56
C GLU A 78 -6.66 -1.70 -2.95
N ASP A 79 -6.51 -2.97 -3.31
CA ASP A 79 -6.00 -3.40 -4.62
C ASP A 79 -7.19 -3.65 -5.54
N LEU A 80 -7.36 -2.85 -6.60
CA LEU A 80 -8.49 -2.99 -7.53
C LEU A 80 -8.51 -4.33 -8.26
N ASN A 81 -7.32 -4.85 -8.56
CA ASN A 81 -7.15 -6.09 -9.31
C ASN A 81 -7.25 -7.34 -8.42
N PHE A 82 -7.50 -7.19 -7.11
CA PHE A 82 -7.44 -8.29 -6.15
C PHE A 82 -8.33 -9.48 -6.53
N LEU A 83 -9.58 -9.20 -6.95
CA LEU A 83 -10.54 -10.25 -7.33
C LEU A 83 -10.13 -10.99 -8.60
N GLN A 84 -9.58 -10.28 -9.58
CA GLN A 84 -9.15 -10.86 -10.85
C GLN A 84 -7.92 -11.73 -10.66
N ASN A 85 -6.95 -11.23 -9.89
CA ASN A 85 -5.68 -11.91 -9.64
C ASN A 85 -5.87 -13.15 -8.75
N ASN A 86 -6.86 -13.13 -7.86
CA ASN A 86 -7.15 -14.21 -6.92
C ASN A 86 -8.49 -14.90 -7.25
N ALA A 87 -8.73 -15.21 -8.52
CA ALA A 87 -9.95 -15.91 -8.95
C ALA A 87 -10.15 -17.24 -8.20
N GLN A 88 -9.05 -17.93 -7.88
CA GLN A 88 -9.01 -19.25 -7.22
C GLN A 88 -9.43 -19.24 -5.74
N LEU A 89 -9.45 -18.07 -5.09
CA LEU A 89 -9.77 -17.96 -3.66
C LEU A 89 -11.26 -18.21 -3.40
N SER A 90 -11.58 -18.75 -2.22
CA SER A 90 -12.96 -18.84 -1.74
C SER A 90 -13.58 -17.45 -1.59
N TYR A 91 -14.91 -17.38 -1.65
CA TYR A 91 -15.65 -16.14 -1.43
C TYR A 91 -15.33 -15.53 -0.05
N ASN A 92 -15.20 -16.36 0.98
CA ASN A 92 -14.94 -15.91 2.34
C ASN A 92 -13.57 -15.24 2.47
N ASP A 93 -12.55 -15.77 1.79
CA ASP A 93 -11.21 -15.19 1.81
C ASP A 93 -11.19 -13.85 1.05
N LYS A 94 -11.95 -13.76 -0.04
CA LYS A 94 -12.17 -12.50 -0.77
C LYS A 94 -12.87 -11.47 0.12
N LEU A 95 -13.88 -11.88 0.88
CA LEU A 95 -14.58 -10.99 1.82
C LEU A 95 -13.66 -10.57 2.98
N LEU A 96 -12.86 -11.49 3.52
CA LEU A 96 -11.93 -11.23 4.61
C LEU A 96 -10.90 -10.17 4.22
N TYR A 97 -10.44 -10.18 2.96
CA TYR A 97 -9.58 -9.13 2.43
C TYR A 97 -10.20 -7.73 2.54
N TYR A 98 -11.46 -7.57 2.11
CA TYR A 98 -12.16 -6.28 2.20
C TYR A 98 -12.43 -5.84 3.64
N MET A 99 -12.61 -6.80 4.56
CA MET A 99 -12.76 -6.52 5.98
C MET A 99 -11.44 -6.07 6.64
N LYS A 100 -10.30 -6.61 6.17
CA LYS A 100 -8.96 -6.37 6.74
C LYS A 100 -7.99 -5.89 5.67
N LEU A 101 -8.25 -4.70 5.14
CA LEU A 101 -7.40 -4.09 4.13
C LEU A 101 -5.97 -3.81 4.66
N PRO A 102 -4.94 -3.99 3.82
CA PRO A 102 -3.56 -3.72 4.21
C PRO A 102 -3.30 -2.23 4.45
N SER A 103 -2.48 -1.91 5.45
CA SER A 103 -2.09 -0.54 5.79
C SER A 103 -0.60 -0.30 5.56
N LYS A 104 -0.23 0.81 4.90
CA LYS A 104 1.16 1.24 4.70
C LYS A 104 1.47 2.50 5.51
N VAL A 105 2.57 2.49 6.26
CA VAL A 105 3.01 3.67 7.03
C VAL A 105 3.51 4.74 6.07
N ARG A 106 2.96 5.96 6.18
CA ARG A 106 3.41 7.14 5.43
C ARG A 106 4.29 8.04 6.28
N LEU A 107 3.90 8.26 7.53
CA LEU A 107 4.63 9.10 8.48
C LEU A 107 4.69 8.44 9.84
N LYS A 108 5.82 8.63 10.51
CA LYS A 108 6.02 8.21 11.89
C LYS A 108 6.82 9.27 12.62
N LEU A 109 6.28 9.76 13.73
CA LEU A 109 6.97 10.67 14.61
C LEU A 109 6.80 10.29 16.07
N SER A 110 7.76 10.73 16.88
CA SER A 110 7.70 10.67 18.33
C SER A 110 8.28 11.97 18.88
N THR A 111 7.98 12.31 20.13
CA THR A 111 8.46 13.58 20.70
C THR A 111 9.99 13.68 20.71
N GLY A 112 10.68 12.55 20.84
CA GLY A 112 12.14 12.50 20.75
C GLY A 112 12.71 12.96 19.40
N CYS A 113 11.95 12.84 18.31
CA CYS A 113 12.38 13.28 16.98
C CYS A 113 12.43 14.81 16.85
N LEU A 114 11.67 15.53 17.69
CA LEU A 114 11.68 17.00 17.75
C LEU A 114 12.81 17.56 18.62
N GLY A 115 13.62 16.70 19.24
CA GLY A 115 14.76 17.11 20.05
C GLY A 115 14.52 17.03 21.56
N PHE A 116 13.31 16.73 22.02
CA PHE A 116 13.06 16.47 23.45
C PHE A 116 13.87 15.26 23.92
N ARG A 117 14.66 15.42 24.98
CA ARG A 117 15.53 14.35 25.51
C ARG A 117 15.04 13.85 26.87
N LYS A 118 15.26 12.56 27.13
CA LYS A 118 15.02 11.91 28.43
C LYS A 118 13.61 12.18 28.96
N ALA A 119 13.48 12.76 30.15
CA ALA A 119 12.22 13.00 30.85
C ALA A 119 11.30 14.00 30.12
N ALA A 120 11.87 15.00 29.45
CA ALA A 120 11.11 16.05 28.75
C ALA A 120 10.19 15.50 27.64
N ARG A 121 10.48 14.30 27.13
CA ARG A 121 9.66 13.62 26.10
C ARG A 121 8.26 13.23 26.56
N GLY A 122 8.08 13.04 27.87
CA GLY A 122 6.80 12.64 28.47
C GLY A 122 5.93 13.82 28.89
N GLU A 123 6.43 15.04 28.77
CA GLU A 123 5.71 16.24 29.18
C GLU A 123 4.66 16.69 28.16
N TYR A 124 3.68 17.44 28.66
CA TYR A 124 2.53 17.89 27.88
C TYR A 124 2.94 18.70 26.65
N GLU A 125 3.84 19.69 26.84
CA GLU A 125 4.36 20.56 25.79
C GLU A 125 5.00 19.78 24.64
N ALA A 126 5.78 18.75 24.97
CA ALA A 126 6.43 17.91 23.98
C ALA A 126 5.39 17.15 23.13
N GLY A 127 4.32 16.66 23.76
CA GLY A 127 3.20 16.04 23.06
C GLY A 127 2.46 17.00 22.13
N PHE A 128 2.22 18.23 22.59
CA PHE A 128 1.54 19.29 21.84
C PHE A 128 2.33 19.68 20.59
N GLN A 129 3.61 20.04 20.74
CA GLN A 129 4.47 20.39 19.61
C GLN A 129 4.61 19.26 18.60
N THR A 130 4.63 18.01 19.06
CA THR A 130 4.69 16.83 18.17
C THR A 130 3.42 16.66 17.35
N ALA A 131 2.25 16.85 17.96
CA ALA A 131 0.98 16.84 17.24
C ALA A 131 0.98 17.90 16.12
N ASN A 132 1.48 19.10 16.42
CA ASN A 132 1.52 20.22 15.48
C ASN A 132 2.44 19.94 14.31
N LYS A 133 3.62 19.37 14.59
CA LYS A 133 4.56 19.00 13.53
C LYS A 133 3.99 17.93 12.62
N ILE A 134 3.23 16.98 13.15
CA ILE A 134 2.55 15.96 12.34
C ILE A 134 1.50 16.59 11.46
N PHE A 135 0.71 17.51 12.01
CA PHE A 135 -0.32 18.19 11.25
C PHE A 135 0.28 18.99 10.09
N GLN A 136 1.39 19.68 10.32
CA GLN A 136 2.16 20.36 9.29
C GLN A 136 2.70 19.37 8.24
N MET A 137 3.35 18.28 8.65
CA MET A 137 3.88 17.31 7.68
C MET A 137 2.81 16.61 6.84
N ILE A 138 1.62 16.38 7.41
CA ILE A 138 0.47 15.82 6.69
C ILE A 138 0.01 16.80 5.59
N GLN A 139 -0.01 18.10 5.91
CA GLN A 139 -0.31 19.19 4.96
C GLN A 139 0.78 19.32 3.89
N GLU A 140 2.05 19.41 4.29
CA GLU A 140 3.21 19.54 3.40
C GLU A 140 3.30 18.38 2.39
N LYS A 141 3.02 17.15 2.84
CA LYS A 141 3.07 15.95 1.98
C LYS A 141 1.79 15.72 1.18
N ASN A 142 0.80 16.60 1.30
CA ASN A 142 -0.48 16.52 0.57
C ASN A 142 -1.18 15.15 0.70
N VAL A 143 -1.12 14.54 1.89
CA VAL A 143 -1.74 13.24 2.19
C VAL A 143 -3.12 13.40 2.86
N LEU A 144 -3.89 14.41 2.43
CA LEU A 144 -5.21 14.81 2.96
C LEU A 144 -6.38 14.51 2.01
N ASN A 145 -6.18 13.64 1.02
CA ASN A 145 -7.16 13.44 -0.05
C ASN A 145 -8.37 12.56 0.35
N LYS A 146 -8.34 11.92 1.54
CA LYS A 146 -9.33 10.95 2.02
C LYS A 146 -9.58 11.12 3.51
N ASP A 147 -10.67 10.51 3.98
CA ASP A 147 -11.06 10.48 5.39
C ASP A 147 -9.94 9.96 6.30
N ILE A 148 -9.85 10.54 7.50
CA ILE A 148 -8.90 10.18 8.55
C ILE A 148 -9.66 9.59 9.73
N GLU A 149 -9.22 8.43 10.20
CA GLU A 149 -9.65 7.83 11.47
C GLU A 149 -8.54 8.01 12.50
N ILE A 150 -8.89 8.54 13.67
CA ILE A 150 -7.93 8.73 14.76
C ILE A 150 -8.11 7.57 15.74
N VAL A 151 -7.01 6.89 16.05
CA VAL A 151 -6.98 5.77 17.01
C VAL A 151 -6.05 6.15 18.16
N MET A 152 -6.61 6.27 19.36
CA MET A 152 -5.87 6.65 20.57
C MET A 152 -5.56 5.42 21.43
N LYS A 153 -4.37 5.39 22.02
CA LYS A 153 -3.92 4.34 22.92
C LYS A 153 -3.20 4.94 24.13
N ASP A 154 -3.44 4.32 25.28
CA ASP A 154 -2.94 4.71 26.61
C ASP A 154 -3.37 6.14 27.04
N PHE A 155 -3.11 6.48 28.30
CA PHE A 155 -3.60 7.69 28.96
C PHE A 155 -2.47 8.61 29.47
N GLY A 156 -1.36 8.70 28.75
CA GLY A 156 -0.26 9.62 29.07
C GLY A 156 -0.62 11.10 28.91
N LYS A 157 0.19 12.01 29.48
CA LYS A 157 -0.01 13.47 29.41
C LYS A 157 -0.19 13.99 27.98
N GLY A 158 0.54 13.40 27.03
CA GLY A 158 0.47 13.77 25.63
C GLY A 158 -0.89 13.50 24.95
N ARG A 159 -1.76 12.68 25.56
CA ARG A 159 -3.12 12.45 25.08
C ARG A 159 -3.95 13.72 25.15
N ALA A 160 -3.92 14.39 26.30
CA ALA A 160 -4.59 15.67 26.51
C ALA A 160 -4.01 16.73 25.57
N ALA A 161 -2.67 16.73 25.40
CA ALA A 161 -1.97 17.64 24.50
C ALA A 161 -2.42 17.48 23.05
N PHE A 162 -2.56 16.24 22.58
CA PHE A 162 -3.05 15.96 21.23
C PHE A 162 -4.50 16.41 21.02
N ILE A 163 -5.39 16.16 21.97
CA ILE A 163 -6.78 16.62 21.90
C ILE A 163 -6.82 18.16 21.84
N ALA A 164 -6.01 18.84 22.66
CA ALA A 164 -5.92 20.29 22.65
C ALA A 164 -5.39 20.83 21.31
N ALA A 165 -4.35 20.22 20.74
CA ALA A 165 -3.80 20.60 19.43
C ALA A 165 -4.81 20.38 18.30
N LEU A 166 -5.53 19.25 18.32
CA LEU A 166 -6.58 18.94 17.35
C LEU A 166 -7.74 19.93 17.45
N ASN A 167 -8.10 20.33 18.67
CA ASN A 167 -9.15 21.29 18.97
C ASN A 167 -8.74 22.75 18.73
N GLY A 168 -7.45 23.05 18.79
CA GLY A 168 -6.88 24.36 18.54
C GLY A 168 -6.74 24.71 17.05
N LYS A 169 -6.03 25.81 16.80
CA LYS A 169 -5.79 26.34 15.45
C LYS A 169 -4.99 25.40 14.55
N GLU A 170 -4.11 24.59 15.14
CA GLU A 170 -3.17 23.72 14.41
C GLU A 170 -3.89 22.54 13.74
N GLY A 171 -4.97 22.06 14.36
CA GLY A 171 -5.81 20.98 13.83
C GLY A 171 -6.87 21.41 12.81
N THR A 172 -7.03 22.71 12.53
CA THR A 172 -8.15 23.24 11.71
C THR A 172 -8.26 22.58 10.33
N ALA A 173 -7.12 22.41 9.64
CA ALA A 173 -7.13 21.80 8.31
C ALA A 173 -7.44 20.30 8.35
N ILE A 174 -6.94 19.60 9.37
CA ILE A 174 -7.11 18.15 9.50
C ILE A 174 -8.50 17.78 9.96
N ARG A 175 -9.10 18.57 10.86
CA ARG A 175 -10.42 18.28 11.44
C ARG A 175 -11.50 18.07 10.38
N LYS A 176 -11.40 18.75 9.23
CA LYS A 176 -12.32 18.61 8.09
C LYS A 176 -12.38 17.19 7.52
N TYR A 177 -11.28 16.43 7.63
CA TYR A 177 -11.16 15.08 7.11
C TYR A 177 -11.34 14.00 8.19
N VAL A 178 -11.42 14.39 9.46
CA VAL A 178 -11.57 13.42 10.56
C VAL A 178 -12.99 12.87 10.55
N LYS A 179 -13.11 11.56 10.32
CA LYS A 179 -14.40 10.86 10.28
C LYS A 179 -14.78 10.25 11.63
N SER A 180 -13.81 9.67 12.33
CA SER A 180 -14.05 9.03 13.63
C SER A 180 -12.83 9.16 14.53
N VAL A 181 -13.11 9.17 15.83
CA VAL A 181 -12.12 9.09 16.90
C VAL A 181 -12.45 7.84 17.71
N SER A 182 -11.49 6.94 17.82
CA SER A 182 -11.64 5.66 18.51
C SER A 182 -10.55 5.50 19.57
N ASP A 183 -10.89 4.85 20.68
CA ASP A 183 -9.92 4.44 21.69
C ASP A 183 -9.68 2.94 21.57
N ALA A 184 -8.41 2.54 21.47
CA ALA A 184 -7.97 1.16 21.38
C ALA A 184 -6.95 0.86 22.49
N THR A 185 -7.24 1.32 23.73
CA THR A 185 -6.42 0.99 24.91
C THR A 185 -6.53 -0.52 25.21
N PRO A 186 -5.41 -1.26 25.26
CA PRO A 186 -5.46 -2.70 25.48
C PRO A 186 -5.69 -3.01 26.97
N LEU A 187 -6.72 -3.81 27.25
CA LEU A 187 -6.99 -4.37 28.59
C LEU A 187 -6.84 -5.89 28.53
N LYS A 188 -6.25 -6.48 29.57
CA LYS A 188 -6.07 -7.94 29.68
C LYS A 188 -7.12 -8.54 30.63
N PHE A 189 -7.75 -9.63 30.22
CA PHE A 189 -8.62 -10.44 31.08
C PHE A 189 -7.78 -11.54 31.74
N GLY A 190 -7.38 -11.33 33.00
CA GLY A 190 -6.70 -12.36 33.81
C GLY A 190 -5.31 -12.83 33.34
N GLY A 191 -4.78 -12.35 32.21
CA GLY A 191 -3.54 -12.81 31.57
C GLY A 191 -2.24 -12.66 32.40
N VAL A 192 -1.09 -12.44 31.75
CA VAL A 192 0.22 -12.45 32.44
C VAL A 192 0.28 -11.52 33.67
N ARG A 193 0.90 -11.99 34.77
CA ARG A 193 1.05 -11.21 36.01
C ARG A 193 1.82 -9.91 35.74
N SER A 194 1.28 -8.76 36.20
CA SER A 194 1.99 -7.47 36.11
C SER A 194 3.22 -7.44 37.04
N PRO A 195 4.25 -6.63 36.74
CA PRO A 195 5.37 -6.42 37.64
C PRO A 195 4.92 -6.01 39.05
N ARG A 196 5.66 -6.45 40.08
CA ARG A 196 5.37 -6.11 41.47
C ARG A 196 5.36 -4.58 41.64
N ILE A 197 4.44 -4.10 42.48
CA ILE A 197 4.34 -2.68 42.84
C ILE A 197 5.69 -2.20 43.39
N ARG A 198 6.15 -1.05 42.91
CA ARG A 198 7.40 -0.42 43.35
C ARG A 198 7.19 0.23 44.72
N ARG A 199 8.17 0.09 45.61
CA ARG A 199 8.27 0.84 46.86
C ARG A 199 9.16 2.05 46.57
N LEU A 200 8.55 3.20 46.33
CA LEU A 200 9.24 4.46 46.05
C LEU A 200 9.30 5.31 47.31
#